data_AF-A0AAW9EZ01-F1
#
_entry.id   AF-A0AAW9EZ01-F1
#
_cell.length_a   1.000
_cell.length_b   1.000
_cell.length_c   1.000
_cell.angle_alpha   90.00
_cell.angle_beta   90.00
_cell.angle_gamma   90.00
#
_symmetry.space_group_name_H-M   'P 1'
#
loop_
_entity.id
_entity.type
_entity.pdbx_description
1 polymer ?
#
loop_
_entity_poly.entity_id
_entity_poly.type
_entity_poly.pdbx_seq_one_letter_code
_entity_poly.pdbx_strand_id
1 'polypeptide(L)'
;MATTTKALSADAWVLVSAAGSGTMENQTNQIMLYRTDAALPDPSVTVGHHLGRGQREAWSFDPPQNLYARLAQSGSGVLVVTEG
;
A
#
# COMPACT_ATOMS: atom_id res chain seq x y z
N MET A 1 7.34 3.01 16.57
CA MET A 1 7.37 2.11 15.40
C MET A 1 6.50 0.89 15.62
N ALA A 2 5.36 0.84 14.94
CA ALA A 2 4.52 -0.34 14.86
C ALA A 2 4.70 -0.97 13.46
N THR A 3 4.96 -2.28 13.42
CA THR A 3 5.01 -3.04 12.16
C THR A 3 3.76 -3.90 12.05
N THR A 4 3.05 -3.80 10.92
CA THR A 4 1.85 -4.57 10.64
C THR A 4 1.95 -5.24 9.27
N THR A 5 1.21 -6.33 9.10
CA THR A 5 1.03 -7.00 7.82
C THR A 5 -0.36 -6.67 7.26
N LYS A 6 -0.43 -6.41 5.96
CA LYS A 6 -1.67 -6.14 5.23
C LYS A 6 -1.82 -7.19 4.15
N ALA A 7 -2.93 -7.92 4.19
CA ALA A 7 -3.32 -8.79 3.09
C ALA A 7 -3.86 -7.91 1.95
N LEU A 8 -3.26 -8.04 0.77
CA LEU A 8 -3.68 -7.35 -0.44
C LEU A 8 -4.29 -8.34 -1.43
N SER A 9 -5.29 -7.88 -2.15
CA SER A 9 -5.83 -8.53 -3.35
C SER A 9 -5.91 -7.52 -4.49
N ALA A 10 -6.27 -8.00 -5.68
CA ALA A 10 -6.60 -7.10 -6.79
C ALA A 10 -8.01 -6.55 -6.70
N ASP A 11 -8.88 -7.07 -5.83
CA ASP A 11 -10.31 -6.80 -5.90
C ASP A 11 -10.73 -5.59 -5.06
N ALA A 12 -9.84 -5.10 -4.19
CA ALA A 12 -10.11 -3.94 -3.35
C ALA A 12 -8.82 -3.21 -2.98
N TRP A 13 -8.95 -1.90 -2.80
CA TRP A 13 -7.95 -1.10 -2.10
C TRP A 13 -8.03 -1.37 -0.59
N VAL A 14 -6.89 -1.39 0.07
CA VAL A 14 -6.77 -1.63 1.51
C VAL A 14 -6.07 -0.44 2.14
N LEU A 15 -6.59 0.05 3.26
CA LEU A 15 -5.92 1.08 4.05
C LEU A 15 -4.65 0.50 4.68
N VAL A 16 -3.52 0.98 4.19
CA VAL A 16 -2.17 0.58 4.61
C VAL A 16 -1.80 1.32 5.89
N SER A 17 -1.88 2.64 5.87
CA SER A 17 -1.50 3.53 6.96
C SER A 17 -2.22 4.87 6.85
N ALA A 18 -2.33 5.59 7.96
CA ALA A 18 -2.69 7.00 8.02
C ALA A 18 -1.60 7.84 8.71
N ALA A 19 -0.42 7.25 8.94
CA ALA A 19 0.71 7.91 9.59
C ALA A 19 1.43 8.85 8.62
N GLY A 20 2.01 9.92 9.17
CA GLY A 20 2.78 10.89 8.40
C GLY A 20 3.99 10.26 7.72
N SER A 21 4.63 9.27 8.33
CA SER A 21 5.82 8.62 7.74
C SER A 21 5.92 7.14 8.09
N GLY A 22 6.72 6.43 7.30
CA GLY A 22 6.99 5.01 7.50
C GLY A 22 7.61 4.35 6.29
N THR A 23 7.65 3.02 6.30
CA THR A 23 8.14 2.21 5.18
C THR A 23 7.17 1.06 4.88
N MET A 24 7.02 0.76 3.59
CA MET A 24 6.22 -0.36 3.10
C MET A 24 7.09 -1.28 2.27
N GLU A 25 6.96 -2.58 2.48
CA GLU A 25 7.74 -3.61 1.78
C GLU A 25 6.80 -4.61 1.13
N ASN A 26 6.92 -4.69 -0.19
CA ASN A 26 6.14 -5.61 -1.01
C ASN A 26 6.73 -7.03 -0.90
N GLN A 27 6.24 -7.81 0.07
CA GLN A 27 6.55 -9.23 0.19
C GLN A 27 5.64 -10.11 -0.67
N THR A 28 4.91 -9.51 -1.62
CA THR A 28 4.16 -10.25 -2.63
C THR A 28 5.08 -10.61 -3.79
N ASN A 29 4.72 -11.65 -4.53
CA ASN A 29 5.41 -12.04 -5.76
C ASN A 29 4.89 -11.27 -6.99
N GLN A 30 4.19 -10.15 -6.77
CA GLN A 30 3.50 -9.37 -7.80
C GLN A 30 3.82 -7.87 -7.66
N ILE A 31 3.41 -7.08 -8.66
CA ILE A 31 3.48 -5.62 -8.57
C ILE A 31 2.28 -5.14 -7.73
N MET A 32 2.58 -4.32 -6.74
CA MET A 32 1.58 -3.61 -5.94
C MET A 32 1.37 -2.21 -6.49
N LEU A 33 0.14 -1.74 -6.43
CA LEU A 33 -0.23 -0.35 -6.62
C LEU A 33 -0.45 0.29 -5.27
N TYR A 34 0.08 1.51 -5.07
CA TYR A 34 -0.22 2.33 -3.91
C TYR A 34 -0.54 3.76 -4.30
N ARG A 35 -1.33 4.44 -3.48
CA ARG A 35 -1.71 5.84 -3.69
C ARG A 35 -2.20 6.47 -2.41
N THR A 36 -2.18 7.80 -2.38
CA THR A 36 -2.80 8.57 -1.32
C THR A 36 -4.12 9.15 -1.78
N ASP A 37 -5.14 9.05 -0.94
CA ASP A 37 -6.46 9.61 -1.20
C ASP A 37 -7.11 10.04 0.12
N ALA A 38 -8.05 10.99 0.06
CA ALA A 38 -8.81 11.38 1.24
C ALA A 38 -9.77 10.28 1.73
N ALA A 39 -10.23 9.42 0.82
CA ALA A 39 -11.18 8.34 1.10
C ALA A 39 -10.78 7.05 0.37
N LEU A 40 -11.39 5.92 0.76
CA LEU A 40 -11.14 4.62 0.15
C LEU A 40 -11.43 4.67 -1.36
N PRO A 41 -10.46 4.36 -2.23
CA PRO A 41 -10.67 4.37 -3.68
C PRO A 41 -11.61 3.26 -4.14
N ASP A 42 -12.34 3.51 -5.23
CA ASP A 42 -13.21 2.51 -5.84
C ASP A 42 -12.40 1.31 -6.39
N PRO A 43 -12.89 0.06 -6.26
CA PRO A 43 -12.24 -1.13 -6.79
C PRO A 43 -11.89 -1.10 -8.29
N SER A 44 -12.64 -0.35 -9.10
CA SER A 44 -12.37 -0.19 -10.54
C SER A 44 -11.16 0.72 -10.83
N VAL A 45 -10.70 1.50 -9.84
CA VAL A 45 -9.55 2.39 -10.00
C VAL A 45 -8.25 1.60 -10.00
N THR A 46 -7.55 1.63 -11.13
CA THR A 46 -6.27 0.93 -11.35
C THR A 46 -5.07 1.88 -11.43
N VAL A 47 -5.29 3.18 -11.21
CA VAL A 47 -4.22 4.19 -11.21
C VAL A 47 -3.56 4.26 -9.83
N GLY A 48 -2.23 4.15 -9.77
CA GLY A 48 -1.41 4.30 -8.58
C GLY A 48 0.08 4.17 -8.88
N HIS A 49 0.92 4.42 -7.89
CA HIS A 49 2.36 4.19 -7.96
C HIS A 49 2.67 2.70 -7.87
N HIS A 50 3.68 2.25 -8.61
CA HIS A 50 4.11 0.86 -8.60
C HIS A 50 5.14 0.61 -7.51
N LEU A 51 4.94 -0.45 -6.74
CA LEU A 51 5.98 -1.05 -5.89
C LEU A 51 6.32 -2.43 -6.43
N GLY A 52 7.57 -2.59 -6.87
CA GLY A 52 8.07 -3.84 -7.45
C GLY A 52 8.14 -4.98 -6.43
N ARG A 53 8.37 -6.20 -6.93
CA ARG A 53 8.45 -7.42 -6.13
C ARG A 53 9.66 -7.36 -5.19
N GLY A 54 9.46 -7.63 -3.90
CA GLY A 54 10.50 -7.57 -2.88
C GLY A 54 11.08 -6.17 -2.65
N GLN A 55 10.47 -5.12 -3.23
CA GLN A 55 10.92 -3.76 -3.08
C GLN A 55 10.35 -3.15 -1.80
N ARG A 56 11.09 -2.18 -1.25
CA ARG A 56 10.69 -1.38 -0.10
C ARG A 56 10.71 0.09 -0.50
N GLU A 57 9.67 0.81 -0.08
CA GLU A 57 9.50 2.24 -0.31
C GLU A 57 9.24 2.94 1.02
N ALA A 58 9.80 4.13 1.20
CA ALA A 58 9.51 4.99 2.34
C ALA A 58 8.48 6.05 1.95
N TRP A 59 7.61 6.44 2.87
CA TRP A 59 6.75 7.60 2.69
C TRP A 59 7.00 8.63 3.80
N SER A 60 6.75 9.88 3.45
CA SER A 60 6.76 11.01 4.37
C SER A 60 5.82 12.08 3.83
N PHE A 61 4.75 12.36 4.56
CA PHE A 61 3.69 13.29 4.23
C PHE A 61 3.47 14.23 5.42
N ASP A 62 3.47 15.53 5.14
CA ASP A 62 3.09 16.58 6.10
C ASP A 62 2.10 17.53 5.39
N PRO A 63 0.80 17.52 5.75
CA PRO A 63 0.17 16.73 6.81
C PRO A 63 0.07 15.22 6.47
N PRO A 64 -0.17 14.35 7.46
CA PRO A 64 -0.41 12.92 7.24
C PRO A 64 -1.53 12.65 6.23
N GLN A 65 -1.34 11.65 5.37
CA GLN A 65 -2.29 11.23 4.35
C GLN A 65 -2.62 9.75 4.49
N ASN A 66 -3.85 9.35 4.13
CA ASN A 66 -4.21 7.94 4.06
C ASN A 66 -3.49 7.31 2.86
N LEU A 67 -2.78 6.22 3.11
CA LEU A 67 -2.10 5.42 2.11
C LEU A 67 -2.92 4.16 1.85
N TYR A 68 -3.30 3.94 0.60
CA TYR A 68 -4.02 2.76 0.15
C TYR A 68 -3.15 1.92 -0.78
N ALA A 69 -3.31 0.60 -0.72
CA ALA A 69 -2.65 -0.31 -1.64
C ALA A 69 -3.57 -1.43 -2.13
N ARG A 70 -3.26 -1.96 -3.31
CA ARG A 70 -3.87 -3.15 -3.91
C ARG A 70 -2.84 -3.88 -4.77
N LEU A 71 -3.17 -5.09 -5.22
CA LEU A 71 -2.38 -5.77 -6.25
C LEU A 71 -2.76 -5.25 -7.63
N ALA A 72 -1.77 -5.15 -8.52
CA ALA A 72 -1.98 -4.77 -9.92
C ALA A 72 -2.64 -5.88 -10.76
N GLN A 73 -2.56 -7.13 -10.30
CA GLN A 73 -3.07 -8.32 -11.00
C GLN A 73 -3.75 -9.24 -9.99
N SER A 74 -4.72 -10.04 -10.45
CA SER A 74 -5.41 -11.03 -9.62
C SER A 74 -4.44 -11.91 -8.83
N GLY A 75 -4.78 -12.17 -7.58
CA GLY A 75 -3.93 -12.87 -6.63
C GLY A 75 -4.12 -12.37 -5.21
N SER A 76 -3.27 -12.87 -4.32
CA SER A 76 -3.20 -12.47 -2.93
C SER A 76 -1.75 -12.32 -2.50
N GLY A 77 -1.47 -11.38 -1.62
CA GLY A 77 -0.11 -11.20 -1.09
C GLY A 77 -0.07 -10.41 0.20
N VAL A 78 1.09 -10.38 0.83
CA VAL A 78 1.34 -9.61 2.05
C VAL A 78 2.20 -8.39 1.75
N LEU A 79 1.73 -7.25 2.23
CA LEU A 79 2.49 -6.01 2.36
C LEU A 79 2.89 -5.83 3.82
N VAL A 80 4.17 -5.63 4.09
CA VAL A 80 4.66 -5.28 5.43
C VAL A 80 4.76 -3.78 5.54
N VAL A 81 4.20 -3.21 6.60
CA VAL A 81 4.09 -1.77 6.82
C VAL A 81 4.70 -1.45 8.17
N THR A 82 5.64 -0.52 8.23
CA THR A 82 6.23 -0.04 9.47
C THR A 82 6.03 1.46 9.58
N GLU A 83 5.21 1.89 10.52
CA GLU A 83 4.90 3.30 10.77
C GLU A 83 5.97 3.92 11.68
N GLY A 84 6.39 5.14 11.34
CA GLY A 84 7.41 5.94 12.03
C GLY A 84 6.90 6.57 13.31
#